data_AF-A0A4S0UZ83-F1
#
_entry.id   AF-A0A4S0UZ83-F1
#
_cell.length_a   1.000
_cell.length_b   1.000
_cell.length_c   1.000
_cell.angle_alpha   90.00
_cell.angle_beta   90.00
_cell.angle_gamma   90.00
#
_symmetry.space_group_name_H-M   'P 1'
#
loop_
_entity.id
_entity.type
_entity.pdbx_description
1 polymer ?
#
loop_
_entity_poly.entity_id
_entity_poly.type
_entity_poly.pdbx_seq_one_letter_code
_entity_poly.pdbx_strand_id
1 'polypeptide(L)'
;LGSFSRLIRIDKRGTGLSDRNVGLPTLEQRMEDVRAVLDAVGSNRTVLFGSSEGGPMCLLFAATYPERTAAMVLTGAYARGTWSKDYPWARTVDEVQQDIDTVERQWGEP
;
A
#
# COMPACT_ATOMS: atom_id res chain seq x y z
N LEU A 1 3.08 -10.31 -17.79
CA LEU A 1 2.09 -10.61 -16.74
C LEU A 1 0.77 -11.08 -17.36
N GLY A 2 0.09 -10.27 -18.18
CA GLY A 2 -1.21 -10.65 -18.77
C GLY A 2 -1.23 -11.89 -19.67
N SER A 3 -0.08 -12.40 -20.14
CA SER A 3 0.01 -13.60 -20.96
C SER A 3 -0.18 -14.91 -20.20
N PHE A 4 -0.02 -14.91 -18.87
CA PHE A 4 -0.10 -16.13 -18.05
C PHE A 4 -0.94 -15.94 -16.78
N SER A 5 -1.42 -14.72 -16.52
CA SER A 5 -2.28 -14.42 -15.37
C SER A 5 -3.27 -13.31 -15.69
N ARG A 6 -4.35 -13.26 -14.91
CA ARG A 6 -5.24 -12.10 -14.88
C ARG A 6 -4.57 -11.00 -14.05
N LEU A 7 -4.18 -9.91 -14.71
CA LEU A 7 -3.60 -8.75 -14.03
C LEU A 7 -4.71 -7.80 -13.58
N ILE A 8 -4.86 -7.62 -12.27
CA ILE A 8 -5.79 -6.65 -11.67
C ILE A 8 -4.94 -5.49 -11.14
N ARG A 9 -5.15 -4.29 -11.68
CA ARG A 9 -4.49 -3.06 -11.23
C ARG A 9 -5.54 -2.17 -10.59
N ILE A 10 -5.20 -1.61 -9.44
CA ILE A 10 -6.07 -0.70 -8.70
C ILE A 10 -5.31 0.59 -8.43
N ASP A 11 -5.98 1.71 -8.66
CA ASP A 11 -5.55 2.97 -8.10
C ASP A 11 -6.13 3.05 -6.68
N LYS A 12 -5.27 3.30 -5.68
CA LYS A 12 -5.73 3.42 -4.29
C LYS A 12 -6.71 4.58 -4.18
N ARG A 13 -7.69 4.49 -3.27
CA ARG A 13 -8.51 5.67 -2.92
C ARG A 13 -7.62 6.89 -2.65
N GLY A 14 -8.01 8.04 -3.21
CA GLY A 14 -7.24 9.28 -3.18
C GLY A 14 -6.16 9.40 -4.27
N THR A 15 -6.02 8.42 -5.18
CA THR A 15 -4.95 8.42 -6.21
C THR A 15 -5.49 8.03 -7.59
N GLY A 16 -4.78 8.46 -8.64
CA GLY A 16 -5.04 8.04 -10.02
C GLY A 16 -6.47 8.37 -10.49
N LEU A 17 -7.17 7.34 -10.97
CA LEU A 17 -8.56 7.39 -11.45
C LEU A 17 -9.61 7.06 -10.37
N SER A 18 -9.19 6.66 -9.17
CA SER A 18 -10.08 6.47 -8.03
C SER A 18 -10.49 7.82 -7.42
N ASP A 19 -11.54 7.82 -6.60
CA ASP A 19 -12.07 9.03 -5.95
C ASP A 19 -10.96 9.80 -5.21
N ARG A 20 -10.92 11.13 -5.41
CA ARG A 20 -9.83 12.00 -4.93
C ARG A 20 -10.10 12.68 -3.59
N ASN A 21 -11.36 12.98 -3.29
CA ASN A 21 -11.76 13.70 -2.07
C ASN A 21 -12.09 12.74 -0.93
N VAL A 22 -11.18 11.83 -0.66
CA VAL A 22 -11.25 10.93 0.49
C VAL A 22 -10.33 11.50 1.57
N GLY A 23 -10.77 11.52 2.84
CA GLY A 23 -9.90 11.89 3.96
C GLY A 23 -8.69 10.93 4.06
N LEU A 24 -7.84 11.10 5.07
CA LEU A 24 -6.67 10.22 5.27
C LEU A 24 -7.14 8.81 5.65
N PRO A 25 -7.03 7.82 4.74
CA PRO A 25 -7.55 6.50 5.03
C PRO A 25 -6.56 5.70 5.87
N THR A 26 -7.09 4.88 6.78
CA THR A 26 -6.24 3.94 7.53
C THR A 26 -5.72 2.83 6.62
N LEU A 27 -4.72 2.08 7.10
CA LEU A 27 -4.19 0.94 6.37
C LEU A 27 -5.28 -0.12 6.13
N GLU A 28 -6.12 -0.36 7.13
CA GLU A 28 -7.27 -1.27 7.09
C GLU A 28 -8.27 -0.83 6.03
N GLN A 29 -8.60 0.46 5.94
CA GLN A 29 -9.51 0.97 4.93
C GLN A 29 -8.96 0.78 3.51
N ARG A 30 -7.66 1.01 3.32
CA ARG A 30 -7.01 0.74 2.01
C ARG A 30 -6.96 -0.76 1.71
N MET A 31 -6.74 -1.61 2.71
CA MET A 31 -6.80 -3.07 2.55
C MET A 31 -8.22 -3.53 2.16
N GLU A 32 -9.26 -2.96 2.78
CA GLU A 32 -10.64 -3.26 2.43
C GLU A 32 -11.00 -2.87 1.00
N ASP A 33 -10.38 -1.83 0.42
CA ASP A 33 -10.52 -1.54 -1.01
C ASP A 33 -10.04 -2.69 -1.88
N VAL A 34 -8.91 -3.31 -1.52
CA VAL A 34 -8.39 -4.48 -2.24
C VAL A 34 -9.43 -5.59 -2.20
N ARG A 35 -10.00 -5.88 -1.02
CA ARG A 35 -11.04 -6.90 -0.88
C ARG A 35 -12.27 -6.57 -1.71
N ALA A 36 -12.75 -5.32 -1.65
CA ALA A 36 -13.90 -4.87 -2.40
C ALA A 36 -13.69 -5.00 -3.92
N VAL A 37 -12.52 -4.64 -4.44
CA VAL A 37 -12.20 -4.84 -5.86
C VAL A 37 -12.16 -6.33 -6.20
N LEU A 38 -11.48 -7.16 -5.39
CA LEU A 38 -11.41 -8.60 -5.63
C LEU A 38 -12.80 -9.24 -5.68
N ASP A 39 -13.68 -8.87 -4.75
CA ASP A 39 -15.07 -9.33 -4.73
C ASP A 39 -15.83 -8.87 -5.98
N ALA A 40 -15.72 -7.59 -6.35
CA ALA A 40 -16.38 -7.02 -7.53
C ALA A 40 -15.93 -7.67 -8.85
N VAL A 41 -14.66 -8.10 -8.94
CA VAL A 41 -14.12 -8.77 -10.13
C VAL A 41 -14.18 -10.29 -10.09
N GLY A 42 -14.73 -10.87 -9.01
CA GLY A 42 -14.87 -12.33 -8.81
C GLY A 42 -13.54 -13.06 -8.60
N SER A 43 -12.56 -12.42 -7.95
CA SER A 43 -11.27 -13.03 -7.60
C SER A 43 -11.28 -13.54 -6.17
N ASN A 44 -11.44 -14.85 -6.00
CA ASN A 44 -11.59 -15.48 -4.69
C ASN A 44 -10.24 -15.75 -4.00
N ARG A 45 -9.17 -15.97 -4.77
CA ARG A 45 -7.83 -16.19 -4.22
C ARG A 45 -6.78 -15.61 -5.17
N THR A 46 -5.90 -14.73 -4.68
CA THR A 46 -5.00 -13.95 -5.53
C THR A 46 -3.56 -13.94 -5.05
N VAL A 47 -2.63 -13.65 -5.96
CA VAL A 47 -1.25 -13.28 -5.62
C VAL A 47 -1.19 -11.77 -5.48
N LEU A 48 -0.77 -11.28 -4.32
CA LEU A 48 -0.64 -9.85 -4.07
C LEU A 48 0.75 -9.35 -4.48
N PHE A 49 0.78 -8.18 -5.08
CA PHE A 49 2.03 -7.48 -5.40
C PHE A 49 2.03 -6.13 -4.68
N GLY A 50 2.90 -5.98 -3.67
CA GLY A 50 3.02 -4.78 -2.86
C GLY A 50 4.32 -4.04 -3.17
N SER A 51 4.23 -2.80 -3.64
CA SER A 51 5.38 -1.92 -3.84
C SER A 51 5.34 -0.73 -2.89
N SER A 52 6.45 -0.45 -2.20
CA SER A 52 6.54 0.65 -1.22
C SER A 52 5.41 0.56 -0.17
N GLU A 53 4.56 1.60 -0.06
CA GLU A 53 3.37 1.64 0.80
C GLU A 53 2.37 0.49 0.52
N GLY A 54 2.36 -0.06 -0.70
CA GLY A 54 1.55 -1.24 -1.01
C GLY A 54 2.00 -2.50 -0.26
N GLY A 55 3.23 -2.52 0.27
CA GLY A 55 3.78 -3.63 1.02
C GLY A 55 3.05 -3.91 2.34
N PRO A 56 3.03 -2.96 3.30
CA PRO A 56 2.24 -3.07 4.53
C PRO A 56 0.79 -3.48 4.30
N MET A 57 0.17 -2.95 3.25
CA MET A 57 -1.23 -3.25 2.90
C MET A 57 -1.40 -4.71 2.45
N CYS A 58 -0.50 -5.22 1.61
CA CYS A 58 -0.53 -6.62 1.19
C CYS A 58 -0.24 -7.57 2.37
N LEU A 59 0.70 -7.20 3.25
CA LEU A 59 1.02 -7.95 4.46
C LEU A 59 -0.21 -8.05 5.38
N LEU A 60 -0.89 -6.93 5.62
CA LEU A 60 -2.11 -6.90 6.42
C LEU A 60 -3.21 -7.76 5.76
N PHE A 61 -3.44 -7.60 4.45
CA PHE A 61 -4.42 -8.41 3.72
C PHE A 61 -4.15 -9.91 3.88
N ALA A 62 -2.90 -10.34 3.72
CA ALA A 62 -2.53 -11.75 3.82
C ALA A 62 -2.68 -12.31 5.24
N ALA A 63 -2.40 -11.48 6.26
CA ALA A 63 -2.60 -11.85 7.65
C ALA A 63 -4.08 -11.94 8.03
N THR A 64 -4.92 -11.05 7.50
CA THR A 64 -6.36 -11.00 7.77
C THR A 64 -7.15 -12.04 6.97
N TYR A 65 -6.76 -12.29 5.72
CA TYR A 65 -7.45 -13.17 4.76
C TYR A 65 -6.50 -14.21 4.14
N PRO A 66 -5.93 -15.12 4.95
CA PRO A 66 -5.00 -16.13 4.45
C PRO A 66 -5.64 -17.06 3.39
N GLU A 67 -6.93 -17.36 3.50
CA GLU A 67 -7.69 -18.16 2.54
C GLU A 67 -7.87 -17.46 1.18
N ARG A 68 -7.87 -16.13 1.18
CA ARG A 68 -7.96 -15.30 -0.03
C ARG A 68 -6.59 -15.00 -0.65
N THR A 69 -5.50 -15.43 0.00
CA THR A 69 -4.13 -15.14 -0.41
C THR A 69 -3.42 -16.39 -0.92
N ALA A 70 -2.99 -16.37 -2.19
CA ALA A 70 -2.22 -17.45 -2.80
C ALA A 70 -0.73 -17.31 -2.53
N ALA A 71 -0.20 -16.09 -2.68
CA ALA A 71 1.19 -15.73 -2.44
C ALA A 71 1.32 -14.19 -2.36
N MET A 72 2.49 -13.70 -1.99
CA MET A 72 2.83 -12.27 -2.00
C MET A 72 4.19 -12.05 -2.66
N VAL A 73 4.31 -10.93 -3.37
CA VAL A 73 5.56 -10.39 -3.90
C VAL A 73 5.70 -8.97 -3.39
N LEU A 74 6.81 -8.66 -2.72
CA LEU A 74 7.07 -7.35 -2.12
C LEU A 74 8.30 -6.71 -2.78
N THR A 75 8.21 -5.43 -3.12
CA THR A 75 9.33 -4.68 -3.71
C THR A 75 9.46 -3.29 -3.09
N GLY A 76 10.63 -2.99 -2.52
CA GLY A 76 10.86 -1.73 -1.80
C GLY A 76 9.87 -1.49 -0.65
N ALA A 77 9.24 -2.54 -0.13
CA ALA A 77 8.29 -2.47 0.97
C ALA A 77 9.01 -2.26 2.31
N TYR A 78 8.26 -1.79 3.30
CA TYR A 78 8.73 -1.58 4.65
C TYR A 78 7.77 -2.22 5.65
N ALA A 79 8.25 -2.62 6.82
CA ALA A 79 7.41 -3.12 7.91
C ALA A 79 6.91 -1.99 8.81
N ARG A 80 7.63 -0.86 8.81
CA ARG A 80 7.33 0.33 9.61
C ARG A 80 7.84 1.58 8.89
N GLY A 81 7.11 2.69 9.01
CA GLY A 81 7.47 3.96 8.39
C GLY A 81 8.50 4.79 9.18
N THR A 82 8.66 4.50 10.46
CA THR A 82 9.54 5.22 11.39
C THR A 82 10.43 4.28 12.20
N TRP A 83 11.50 4.81 12.77
CA TRP A 83 12.45 4.08 13.58
C TRP A 83 11.79 3.44 14.81
N SER A 84 12.25 2.23 15.16
CA SER A 84 12.04 1.63 16.48
C SER A 84 13.26 0.81 16.88
N LYS A 85 13.39 0.46 18.17
CA LYS A 85 14.52 -0.33 18.68
C LYS A 85 14.72 -1.66 17.93
N ASP A 86 13.63 -2.28 17.49
CA ASP A 86 13.58 -3.53 16.72
C ASP A 86 13.50 -3.31 15.19
N TYR A 87 13.45 -2.06 14.73
CA TYR A 87 13.46 -1.68 13.31
C TYR A 87 14.39 -0.47 13.08
N PRO A 88 15.70 -0.60 13.33
CA PRO A 88 16.62 0.53 13.44
C PRO A 88 17.02 1.17 12.10
N TRP A 89 16.61 0.62 10.97
CA TRP A 89 16.95 1.10 9.64
C TRP A 89 15.90 2.05 9.03
N ALA A 90 14.76 2.26 9.70
CA ALA A 90 13.82 3.30 9.29
C ALA A 90 14.30 4.68 9.76
N ARG A 91 13.83 5.72 9.07
CA ARG A 91 13.99 7.12 9.46
C ARG A 91 13.32 7.39 10.80
N THR A 92 13.90 8.25 11.61
CA THR A 92 13.27 8.78 12.83
C THR A 92 12.03 9.60 12.50
N VAL A 93 11.19 9.86 13.50
CA VAL A 93 10.01 10.72 13.33
C VAL A 93 10.41 12.13 12.89
N ASP A 94 11.49 12.66 13.45
CA ASP A 94 12.00 14.00 13.14
C ASP A 94 12.50 14.10 11.69
N GLU A 95 13.23 13.08 11.21
CA GLU A 95 13.66 13.02 9.80
C GLU A 95 12.46 12.93 8.85
N VAL A 96 11.44 12.13 9.18
CA VAL A 96 10.20 12.05 8.38
C VAL A 96 9.48 13.39 8.37
N GLN A 97 9.41 14.08 9.50
CA GLN A 97 8.78 15.40 9.59
C GLN A 97 9.55 16.44 8.77
N GLN A 98 10.88 16.45 8.84
CA GLN A 98 11.72 17.35 8.05
C GLN A 98 11.51 17.13 6.54
N ASP A 99 11.40 15.88 6.10
CA ASP A 99 11.11 15.55 4.71
C ASP A 99 9.71 16.07 4.29
N ILE A 100 8.69 15.91 5.15
CA ILE A 100 7.35 16.43 4.91
C ILE A 100 7.37 17.96 4.81
N ASP A 101 8.03 18.64 5.73
CA ASP A 101 8.14 20.11 5.74
C ASP A 101 8.87 20.61 4.48
N THR A 102 9.89 19.87 4.03
CA THR A 102 10.62 20.19 2.80
C THR A 102 9.73 20.05 1.58
N VAL A 103 9.00 18.92 1.49
CA VAL A 103 8.02 18.68 0.43
C VAL A 103 6.96 19.78 0.43
N GLU A 104 6.39 20.15 1.58
CA GLU A 104 5.37 21.21 1.67
C GLU A 104 5.91 22.57 1.19
N ARG A 105 7.13 22.93 1.56
CA ARG A 105 7.73 24.22 1.20
C ARG A 105 8.13 24.30 -0.28
N GLN A 106 8.59 23.18 -0.86
CA GLN A 106 9.23 23.15 -2.18
C GLN A 106 8.35 22.48 -3.25
N TRP A 107 7.12 22.07 -2.91
CA TRP A 107 6.28 21.33 -3.84
C TRP A 107 5.99 22.13 -5.12
N GLY A 108 6.45 21.62 -6.25
CA GLY A 108 6.24 22.24 -7.56
C GLY A 108 7.22 23.36 -7.91
N GLU A 109 8.25 23.59 -7.09
CA GLU A 109 9.40 24.41 -7.49
C GLU A 109 10.20 23.70 -8.61
N PRO A 110 10.86 24.45 -9.54
CA PRO A 110 11.61 23.90 -10.67
C PRO A 110 12.80 23.00 -10.31
#